data_AF-I3CC43-F1
#
_entry.id   AF-I3CC43-F1
#
_cell.length_a   1.000
_cell.length_b   1.000
_cell.length_c   1.000
_cell.angle_alpha   90.00
_cell.angle_beta   90.00
_cell.angle_gamma   90.00
#
_symmetry.space_group_name_H-M   'P 1'
#
loop_
_entity.id
_entity.type
_entity.pdbx_description
1 polymer ?
#
loop_
_entity_poly.entity_id
_entity_poly.type
_entity_poly.pdbx_seq_one_letter_code
_entity_poly.pdbx_strand_id
1 'polypeptide(L)'
;MVVDNHKETLGFQAEVKQLLDLMIHALYSNKEIFLRELISNASDAADKLRFEALSDDGLYEGDSQLKIWVELNQDAKTITIRDNGIGMSREEVIENIGTIAKSGTRQFFKSLTGDQAKDAQLIGQFGVGFYSSFIIADKVTLTTRRAGLTAEHGVRWESAGDGEYTIETVDKAQRGTEIILHLRADEDEFLQEYRIKSIIKKYSDHITLPIVMPSVSVDENDENQKVIKEEIINSATALWVRNKSEVTEEEYNEFYKHVAHDFEPPLLTIHNKVEGTLEYNLLAFVPSRAPFDLWDRNTRKGMKLYVRRIFIMDDSEQLLPPYLRFVRGVVDSSDLPLNVSREILQQNKQIESIRSGTVKKILSALEGLAKNEPEKYATFWREFGKVLKEGIVDDHSNREKVAKLLRFSTTHDDNNVPAISLDDYIGRMKEGQEKIYYITAETFAAAKNSPHLEIFRKKGIEVVLLSEPIDEWLVMHLTEFEGKQLQSVTKGSLDLGSLEDQAEKEQVEKANTEKKPLLERIQKVLGNKVKEVRTTYRLTTSPACLVADENGMDASLERLLKAAGQSINNSQPIIEINPSHPLILAMEQEQDENRFSDWALILFDQALLSEGGQLEDPASFISRLNQMLIQLSKSA
;
A
#
# COMPACT_ATOMS: atom_id res chain seq x y z
N MET A 1 36.13 56.55 31.29
CA MET A 1 34.79 56.03 31.64
C MET A 1 34.71 54.62 31.12
N VAL A 2 34.76 53.63 32.00
CA VAL A 2 34.54 52.22 31.65
C VAL A 2 33.03 52.01 31.77
N VAL A 3 32.37 51.62 30.68
CA VAL A 3 30.93 51.31 30.71
C VAL A 3 30.78 50.02 31.50
N ASP A 4 30.05 50.09 32.61
CA ASP A 4 29.77 48.93 33.46
C ASP A 4 28.75 48.05 32.74
N ASN A 5 29.21 46.91 32.21
CA ASN A 5 28.35 46.00 31.45
C ASN A 5 27.48 45.17 32.40
N HIS A 6 26.25 45.63 32.64
CA HIS A 6 25.24 44.85 33.34
C HIS A 6 24.63 43.80 32.42
N LYS A 7 24.97 42.52 32.67
CA LYS A 7 24.32 41.37 32.02
C LYS A 7 22.99 41.09 32.71
N GLU A 8 21.90 41.15 31.97
CA GLU A 8 20.56 40.78 32.43
C GLU A 8 20.08 39.52 31.69
N THR A 9 19.44 38.62 32.44
CA THR A 9 18.78 37.43 31.90
C THR A 9 17.28 37.61 32.08
N LEU A 10 16.56 37.77 30.97
CA LEU A 10 15.10 37.88 30.95
C LEU A 10 14.50 36.56 30.46
N GLY A 11 13.35 36.18 31.03
CA GLY A 11 12.57 35.05 30.56
C GLY A 11 11.79 35.41 29.29
N PHE A 12 11.50 34.41 28.46
CA PHE A 12 10.64 34.61 27.29
C PHE A 12 9.22 35.02 27.71
N GLN A 13 8.67 36.03 27.04
CA GLN A 13 7.29 36.46 27.18
C GLN A 13 6.47 36.00 25.97
N ALA A 14 5.17 35.77 26.17
CA ALA A 14 4.26 35.38 25.10
C ALA A 14 2.94 36.15 25.18
N GLU A 15 2.42 36.56 24.04
CA GLU A 15 1.15 37.26 23.92
C GLU A 15 0.02 36.24 23.77
N VAL A 16 -0.71 36.01 24.87
CA VAL A 16 -1.73 34.95 25.01
C VAL A 16 -2.80 35.02 23.92
N LYS A 17 -3.25 36.22 23.58
CA LYS A 17 -4.27 36.45 22.55
C LYS A 17 -3.81 36.01 21.15
N GLN A 18 -2.58 36.35 20.77
CA GLN A 18 -2.01 35.93 19.49
C GLN A 18 -1.73 34.42 19.44
N LEU A 19 -1.37 33.80 20.58
CA LEU A 19 -1.22 32.35 20.66
C LEU A 19 -2.55 31.61 20.47
N LEU A 20 -3.63 32.09 21.11
CA LEU A 20 -4.97 31.54 20.88
C LEU A 20 -5.39 31.69 19.42
N ASP A 21 -5.19 32.86 18.83
CA ASP A 21 -5.52 33.12 17.44
C ASP A 21 -4.76 32.19 16.47
N LEU A 22 -3.46 31.99 16.71
CA LEU A 22 -2.65 31.03 15.96
C LEU A 22 -3.13 29.59 16.14
N MET A 23 -3.52 29.21 17.36
CA MET A 23 -4.02 27.87 17.65
C MET A 23 -5.36 27.59 16.96
N ILE A 24 -6.24 28.59 16.91
CA ILE A 24 -7.56 28.49 16.29
C ILE A 24 -7.45 28.47 14.76
N HIS A 25 -6.60 29.31 14.17
CA HIS A 25 -6.60 29.53 12.72
C HIS A 25 -5.44 28.88 11.95
N ALA A 26 -4.35 28.47 12.61
CA ALA A 26 -3.14 28.00 11.90
C ALA A 26 -2.68 26.58 12.24
N LEU A 27 -3.12 25.99 13.37
CA LEU A 27 -2.68 24.64 13.77
C LEU A 27 -3.48 23.50 13.14
N TYR A 28 -4.72 23.75 12.74
CA TYR A 28 -5.65 22.72 12.30
C TYR A 28 -6.11 23.01 10.88
N SER A 29 -5.97 22.01 10.00
CA SER A 29 -6.36 22.14 8.60
C SER A 29 -7.85 21.86 8.40
N ASN A 30 -8.43 21.05 9.30
CA ASN A 30 -9.82 20.60 9.24
C ASN A 30 -10.58 20.98 10.52
N LYS A 31 -11.74 21.62 10.36
CA LYS A 31 -12.59 22.03 11.48
C LYS A 31 -13.16 20.85 12.27
N GLU A 32 -13.38 19.69 11.64
CA GLU A 32 -13.94 18.48 12.26
C GLU A 32 -13.18 18.01 13.52
N ILE A 33 -11.92 18.42 13.66
CA ILE A 33 -11.02 18.03 14.75
C ILE A 33 -11.53 18.45 16.13
N PHE A 34 -12.34 19.52 16.25
CA PHE A 34 -12.87 19.95 17.55
C PHE A 34 -13.54 18.78 18.28
N LEU A 35 -14.32 17.97 17.55
CA LEU A 35 -15.07 16.87 18.13
C LEU A 35 -14.15 15.72 18.53
N ARG A 36 -13.12 15.44 17.73
CA ARG A 36 -12.06 14.47 18.07
C ARG A 36 -11.38 14.84 19.39
N GLU A 37 -10.95 16.09 19.54
CA GLU A 37 -10.24 16.54 20.75
C GLU A 37 -11.15 16.52 21.99
N LEU A 38 -12.40 16.99 21.87
CA LEU A 38 -13.34 17.01 23.00
C LEU A 38 -13.75 15.61 23.46
N ILE A 39 -14.03 14.69 22.53
CA ILE A 39 -14.33 13.29 22.87
C ILE A 39 -13.09 12.61 23.47
N SER A 40 -11.88 12.91 22.97
CA SER A 40 -10.64 12.36 23.54
C SER A 40 -10.43 12.82 24.99
N ASN A 41 -10.70 14.10 25.28
CA ASN A 41 -10.62 14.63 26.65
C ASN A 41 -11.66 13.98 27.59
N ALA A 42 -12.88 13.78 27.10
CA ALA A 42 -13.92 13.06 27.83
C ALA A 42 -13.52 11.60 28.13
N SER A 43 -12.88 10.93 27.16
CA SER A 43 -12.34 9.58 27.37
C SER A 43 -11.23 9.54 28.42
N ASP A 44 -10.26 10.48 28.35
CA ASP A 44 -9.19 10.60 29.34
C ASP A 44 -9.75 10.85 30.76
N ALA A 45 -10.82 11.66 30.87
CA ALA A 45 -11.47 11.95 32.15
C ALA A 45 -12.15 10.71 32.76
N ALA A 46 -12.79 9.90 31.93
CA ALA A 46 -13.40 8.63 32.35
C ALA A 46 -12.34 7.58 32.73
N ASP A 47 -11.25 7.46 31.99
CA ASP A 47 -10.16 6.54 32.34
C ASP A 47 -9.43 6.97 33.62
N LYS A 48 -9.25 8.29 33.84
CA LYS A 48 -8.74 8.81 35.12
C LYS A 48 -9.67 8.47 36.28
N LEU A 49 -10.99 8.56 36.10
CA LEU A 49 -11.96 8.12 37.11
C LEU A 49 -11.85 6.62 37.38
N ARG A 50 -11.82 5.79 36.33
CA ARG A 50 -11.65 4.33 36.48
C ARG A 50 -10.42 4.00 37.30
N PHE A 51 -9.31 4.68 37.03
CA PHE A 51 -8.05 4.47 37.73
C PHE A 51 -8.12 4.90 39.21
N GLU A 52 -8.58 6.12 39.50
CA GLU A 52 -8.71 6.58 40.89
C GLU A 52 -9.70 5.70 41.68
N ALA A 53 -10.77 5.23 41.02
CA ALA A 53 -11.76 4.36 41.62
C ALA A 53 -11.27 2.92 41.90
N LEU A 54 -10.11 2.50 41.38
CA LEU A 54 -9.46 1.26 41.83
C LEU A 54 -9.06 1.33 43.31
N SER A 55 -8.79 2.54 43.80
CA SER A 55 -8.43 2.79 45.21
C SER A 55 -9.62 3.27 46.05
N ASP A 56 -10.60 3.94 45.44
CA ASP A 56 -11.81 4.44 46.10
C ASP A 56 -13.06 4.32 45.19
N ASP A 57 -13.79 3.22 45.33
CA ASP A 57 -15.03 2.94 44.58
C ASP A 57 -16.14 3.98 44.84
N GLY A 58 -16.06 4.72 45.95
CA GLY A 58 -17.02 5.78 46.29
C GLY A 58 -17.06 6.91 45.26
N LEU A 59 -16.00 7.08 44.46
CA LEU A 59 -15.90 8.08 43.40
C LEU A 59 -16.90 7.85 42.25
N TYR A 60 -17.43 6.63 42.07
CA TYR A 60 -18.48 6.38 41.08
C TYR A 60 -19.84 6.96 41.49
N GLU A 61 -20.05 7.30 42.76
CA GLU A 61 -21.32 7.87 43.25
C GLU A 61 -22.56 7.06 42.84
N GLY A 62 -22.43 5.73 42.75
CA GLY A 62 -23.50 4.81 42.33
C GLY A 62 -23.73 4.71 40.82
N ASP A 63 -22.93 5.38 39.99
CA ASP A 63 -22.98 5.30 38.53
C ASP A 63 -21.62 4.85 37.96
N SER A 64 -21.48 3.56 37.68
CA SER A 64 -20.29 2.98 37.07
C SER A 64 -20.36 2.92 35.54
N GLN A 65 -21.49 3.33 34.93
CA GLN A 65 -21.68 3.29 33.49
C GLN A 65 -21.15 4.57 32.84
N LEU A 66 -19.84 4.60 32.59
CA LEU A 66 -19.20 5.74 31.94
C LEU A 66 -19.60 5.83 30.46
N LYS A 67 -20.02 7.02 30.03
CA LYS A 67 -20.46 7.33 28.67
C LYS A 67 -20.08 8.77 28.28
N ILE A 68 -20.13 9.05 26.99
CA ILE A 68 -19.96 10.38 26.42
C ILE A 68 -21.23 10.73 25.65
N TRP A 69 -21.87 11.85 25.97
CA TRP A 69 -23.05 12.35 25.28
C TRP A 69 -22.67 13.46 24.30
N VAL A 70 -23.23 13.40 23.10
CA VAL A 70 -23.16 14.48 22.11
C VAL A 70 -24.59 14.89 21.75
N GLU A 71 -24.95 16.13 22.09
CA GLU A 71 -26.31 16.66 21.91
C GLU A 71 -26.27 17.89 21.00
N LEU A 72 -27.24 17.99 20.09
CA LEU A 72 -27.36 19.10 19.14
C LEU A 72 -28.62 19.90 19.46
N ASN A 73 -28.49 21.23 19.53
CA ASN A 73 -29.63 22.13 19.69
C ASN A 73 -29.67 23.13 18.54
N GLN A 74 -30.63 22.94 17.63
CA GLN A 74 -30.76 23.80 16.45
C GLN A 74 -31.27 25.20 16.82
N ASP A 75 -32.18 25.32 17.78
CA ASP A 75 -32.78 26.60 18.17
C ASP A 75 -31.77 27.51 18.87
N ALA A 76 -30.97 26.93 19.77
CA ALA A 76 -29.91 27.64 20.49
C ALA A 76 -28.60 27.74 19.70
N LYS A 77 -28.50 27.05 18.55
CA LYS A 77 -27.28 26.87 17.75
C LYS A 77 -26.09 26.39 18.59
N THR A 78 -26.31 25.33 19.38
CA THR A 78 -25.28 24.78 20.26
C THR A 78 -25.03 23.30 20.03
N ILE A 79 -23.78 22.90 20.28
CA ILE A 79 -23.38 21.50 20.42
C ILE A 79 -22.92 21.30 21.86
N THR A 80 -23.48 20.30 22.54
CA THR A 80 -23.11 19.95 23.92
C THR A 80 -22.39 18.61 23.92
N ILE A 81 -21.17 18.60 24.47
CA ILE A 81 -20.40 17.38 24.75
C ILE A 81 -20.37 17.21 26.26
N ARG A 82 -20.89 16.09 26.76
CA ARG A 82 -20.94 15.79 28.20
C ARG A 82 -20.30 14.44 28.48
N ASP A 83 -19.61 14.32 29.60
CA ASP A 83 -19.09 13.07 30.14
C ASP A 83 -19.40 12.95 31.64
N ASN A 84 -19.47 11.72 32.14
CA ASN A 84 -19.58 11.41 33.57
C ASN A 84 -18.25 10.89 34.15
N GLY A 85 -17.13 11.36 33.61
CA GLY A 85 -15.78 11.05 34.08
C GLY A 85 -15.42 11.78 35.38
N ILE A 86 -14.12 11.89 35.65
CA ILE A 86 -13.61 12.41 36.94
C ILE A 86 -13.97 13.88 37.18
N GLY A 87 -14.17 14.68 36.13
CA GLY A 87 -14.38 16.13 36.23
C GLY A 87 -13.15 16.89 36.76
N MET A 88 -13.36 18.15 37.11
CA MET A 88 -12.33 19.09 37.57
C MET A 88 -12.80 19.92 38.77
N SER A 89 -11.89 20.20 39.70
CA SER A 89 -12.07 21.22 40.74
C SER A 89 -11.87 22.65 40.18
N ARG A 90 -12.17 23.67 40.99
CA ARG A 90 -11.97 25.08 40.60
C ARG A 90 -10.51 25.37 40.27
N GLU A 91 -9.59 24.85 41.07
CA GLU A 91 -8.15 24.97 40.88
C GLU A 91 -7.72 24.25 39.60
N GLU A 92 -8.21 23.03 39.37
CA GLU A 92 -7.91 22.29 38.13
C GLU A 92 -8.44 23.00 36.88
N VAL A 93 -9.60 23.68 36.95
CA VAL A 93 -10.10 24.50 35.84
C VAL A 93 -9.17 25.68 35.57
N ILE A 94 -8.75 26.42 36.60
CA ILE A 94 -7.82 27.55 36.44
C ILE A 94 -6.48 27.07 35.86
N GLU A 95 -5.97 25.94 36.36
CA GLU A 95 -4.67 25.42 35.99
C GLU A 95 -4.63 24.71 34.64
N ASN A 96 -5.67 23.97 34.27
CA ASN A 96 -5.67 23.14 33.06
C ASN A 96 -6.45 23.77 31.91
N ILE A 97 -7.55 24.46 32.20
CA ILE A 97 -8.36 25.15 31.18
C ILE A 97 -7.92 26.60 31.04
N GLY A 98 -7.62 27.30 32.14
CA GLY A 98 -7.18 28.70 32.13
C GLY A 98 -5.74 28.94 31.70
N THR A 99 -4.92 27.89 31.55
CA THR A 99 -3.51 27.99 31.14
C THR A 99 -3.24 27.24 29.84
N ILE A 100 -2.79 27.94 28.81
CA ILE A 100 -2.45 27.35 27.51
C ILE A 100 -1.20 26.47 27.63
N ALA A 101 -1.19 25.34 26.91
CA ALA A 101 -0.08 24.37 26.87
C ALA A 101 0.22 23.68 28.21
N LYS A 102 -0.78 23.67 29.12
CA LYS A 102 -0.75 22.88 30.36
C LYS A 102 -1.77 21.76 30.27
N SER A 103 -1.33 20.52 30.52
CA SER A 103 -2.20 19.34 30.49
C SER A 103 -2.17 18.63 31.85
N GLY A 104 -3.33 18.60 32.50
CA GLY A 104 -3.55 17.81 33.72
C GLY A 104 -3.37 16.31 33.48
N THR A 105 -3.75 15.82 32.29
CA THR A 105 -3.54 14.43 31.86
C THR A 105 -2.05 14.08 31.81
N ARG A 106 -1.20 14.98 31.32
CA ARG A 106 0.26 14.80 31.30
C ARG A 106 0.85 14.77 32.72
N GLN A 107 0.36 15.63 33.61
CA GLN A 107 0.80 15.65 35.00
C GLN A 107 0.40 14.38 35.74
N PHE A 108 -0.84 13.92 35.55
CA PHE A 108 -1.33 12.67 36.09
C PHE A 108 -0.49 11.48 35.58
N PHE A 109 -0.21 11.41 34.28
CA PHE A 109 0.67 10.37 33.72
C PHE A 109 2.06 10.35 34.37
N LYS A 110 2.66 11.52 34.65
CA LYS A 110 3.95 11.62 35.36
C LYS A 110 3.88 11.18 36.83
N SER A 111 2.71 11.24 37.46
CA SER A 111 2.51 10.78 38.84
C SER A 111 2.36 9.25 38.94
N LEU A 112 2.15 8.55 37.83
CA LEU A 112 2.08 7.09 37.79
C LEU A 112 3.49 6.46 37.85
N THR A 113 3.65 5.38 38.63
CA THR A 113 4.93 4.63 38.74
C THR A 113 4.72 3.12 38.58
N GLY A 114 5.70 2.43 38.00
CA GLY A 114 5.68 0.96 37.89
C GLY A 114 4.64 0.45 36.89
N ASP A 115 3.98 -0.68 37.21
CA ASP A 115 2.96 -1.30 36.35
C ASP A 115 1.72 -0.40 36.12
N GLN A 116 1.46 0.54 37.03
CA GLN A 116 0.35 1.51 36.93
C GLN A 116 0.45 2.45 35.71
N ALA A 117 1.67 2.68 35.19
CA ALA A 117 1.86 3.51 34.01
C ALA A 117 1.59 2.76 32.69
N LYS A 118 1.65 1.42 32.69
CA LYS A 118 1.45 0.59 31.49
C LYS A 118 -0.02 0.42 31.14
N ASP A 119 -0.91 0.41 32.13
CA ASP A 119 -2.34 0.21 31.94
C ASP A 119 -3.10 1.51 31.63
N ALA A 120 -2.47 2.67 31.81
CA ALA A 120 -3.09 3.98 31.58
C ALA A 120 -3.05 4.38 30.09
N GLN A 121 -4.20 4.40 29.42
CA GLN A 121 -4.36 4.72 28.00
C GLN A 121 -4.64 6.22 27.73
N LEU A 122 -3.85 7.11 28.32
CA LEU A 122 -4.12 8.55 28.27
C LEU A 122 -3.62 9.22 26.99
N ILE A 123 -4.37 10.15 26.42
CA ILE A 123 -4.15 10.70 25.08
C ILE A 123 -3.62 12.14 25.10
N GLY A 124 -4.21 13.01 25.91
CA GLY A 124 -4.04 14.46 25.86
C GLY A 124 -2.73 14.98 26.46
N GLN A 125 -1.64 15.04 25.69
CA GLN A 125 -0.32 15.43 26.23
C GLN A 125 0.07 16.91 26.04
N PHE A 126 -0.55 17.62 25.09
CA PHE A 126 -0.11 18.96 24.69
C PHE A 126 -0.76 20.12 25.46
N GLY A 127 -1.97 19.92 25.99
CA GLY A 127 -2.68 20.99 26.72
C GLY A 127 -3.23 22.10 25.83
N VAL A 128 -3.54 21.78 24.57
CA VAL A 128 -4.07 22.73 23.57
C VAL A 128 -5.37 22.27 22.91
N GLY A 129 -5.70 20.97 22.98
CA GLY A 129 -6.83 20.38 22.26
C GLY A 129 -8.19 20.96 22.65
N PHE A 130 -8.39 21.37 23.91
CA PHE A 130 -9.64 22.02 24.34
C PHE A 130 -9.96 23.29 23.52
N TYR A 131 -8.95 24.09 23.18
CA TYR A 131 -9.13 25.34 22.46
C TYR A 131 -9.48 25.16 20.98
N SER A 132 -9.38 23.95 20.44
CA SER A 132 -9.93 23.63 19.10
C SER A 132 -11.45 23.83 19.03
N SER A 133 -12.14 23.87 20.18
CA SER A 133 -13.55 24.27 20.28
C SER A 133 -13.85 25.63 19.64
N PHE A 134 -12.95 26.60 19.77
CA PHE A 134 -13.12 27.96 19.23
C PHE A 134 -12.97 28.06 17.71
N ILE A 135 -12.55 26.98 17.04
CA ILE A 135 -12.53 26.87 15.57
C ILE A 135 -13.94 27.06 15.01
N ILE A 136 -14.94 26.47 15.67
CA ILE A 136 -16.34 26.52 15.25
C ILE A 136 -17.23 27.35 16.20
N ALA A 137 -16.77 27.63 17.41
CA ALA A 137 -17.54 28.34 18.43
C ALA A 137 -17.08 29.79 18.64
N ASP A 138 -18.00 30.71 18.87
CA ASP A 138 -17.72 32.08 19.30
C ASP A 138 -17.71 32.23 20.83
N LYS A 139 -18.42 31.36 21.54
CA LYS A 139 -18.41 31.22 22.99
C LYS A 139 -18.38 29.75 23.38
N VAL A 140 -17.58 29.43 24.40
CA VAL A 140 -17.54 28.11 25.00
C VAL A 140 -17.88 28.22 26.48
N THR A 141 -18.82 27.38 26.91
CA THR A 141 -19.25 27.28 28.31
C THR A 141 -18.91 25.89 28.82
N LEU A 142 -18.09 25.80 29.87
CA LEU A 142 -17.71 24.54 30.52
C LEU A 142 -18.29 24.51 31.92
N THR A 143 -19.06 23.47 32.25
CA THR A 143 -19.63 23.24 33.59
C THR A 143 -19.21 21.87 34.11
N THR A 144 -18.38 21.85 35.16
CA THR A 144 -17.71 20.64 35.68
C THR A 144 -17.90 20.49 37.19
N ARG A 145 -17.87 19.24 37.67
CA ARG A 145 -17.64 18.93 39.09
C ARG A 145 -16.75 17.70 39.21
N ARG A 146 -15.70 17.80 40.03
CA ARG A 146 -14.84 16.67 40.34
C ARG A 146 -15.60 15.60 41.14
N ALA A 147 -15.38 14.32 40.83
CA ALA A 147 -15.81 13.21 41.68
C ALA A 147 -15.21 13.34 43.09
N GLY A 148 -15.98 12.95 44.10
CA GLY A 148 -15.60 13.12 45.51
C GLY A 148 -15.86 14.51 46.10
N LEU A 149 -16.34 15.47 45.30
CA LEU A 149 -16.83 16.76 45.77
C LEU A 149 -18.37 16.81 45.76
N THR A 150 -18.96 17.59 46.68
CA THR A 150 -20.41 17.82 46.77
C THR A 150 -20.92 18.72 45.64
N ALA A 151 -22.23 18.68 45.38
CA ALA A 151 -22.85 19.39 44.27
C ALA A 151 -22.59 20.92 44.27
N GLU A 152 -22.46 21.52 45.45
CA GLU A 152 -22.18 22.95 45.66
C GLU A 152 -20.77 23.38 45.22
N HIS A 153 -19.90 22.43 44.91
CA HIS A 153 -18.54 22.66 44.40
C HIS A 153 -18.45 22.59 42.87
N GLY A 154 -19.57 22.58 42.16
CA GLY A 154 -19.57 22.71 40.72
C GLY A 154 -18.92 24.03 40.28
N VAL A 155 -18.33 24.02 39.09
CA VAL A 155 -17.60 25.15 38.53
C VAL A 155 -18.10 25.41 37.13
N ARG A 156 -18.44 26.66 36.83
CA ARG A 156 -18.70 27.14 35.47
C ARG A 156 -17.58 28.05 35.02
N TRP A 157 -17.09 27.78 33.81
CA TRP A 157 -16.11 28.55 33.09
C TRP A 157 -16.71 29.02 31.76
N GLU A 158 -16.53 30.28 31.41
CA GLU A 158 -16.99 30.82 30.12
C GLU A 158 -15.92 31.68 29.47
N SER A 159 -15.78 31.57 28.15
CA SER A 159 -14.87 32.42 27.37
C SER A 159 -15.34 32.57 25.93
N ALA A 160 -14.98 33.70 25.31
CA ALA A 160 -15.13 33.97 23.88
C ALA A 160 -13.86 33.65 23.06
N GLY A 161 -12.81 33.12 23.71
CA GLY A 161 -11.53 32.82 23.05
C GLY A 161 -10.68 34.06 22.74
N ASP A 162 -10.98 35.20 23.35
CA ASP A 162 -10.34 36.50 23.11
C ASP A 162 -9.17 36.82 24.06
N GLY A 163 -8.79 35.86 24.90
CA GLY A 163 -7.70 35.96 25.87
C GLY A 163 -8.17 36.08 27.32
N GLU A 164 -9.47 36.18 27.57
CA GLU A 164 -10.06 36.27 28.91
C GLU A 164 -11.12 35.18 29.14
N TYR A 165 -11.39 34.86 30.40
CA TYR A 165 -12.45 33.94 30.80
C TYR A 165 -13.04 34.33 32.16
N THR A 166 -14.28 33.92 32.41
CA THR A 166 -14.94 34.05 33.71
C THR A 166 -15.02 32.69 34.40
N ILE A 167 -15.02 32.68 35.74
CA ILE A 167 -15.13 31.46 36.52
C ILE A 167 -15.98 31.67 37.77
N GLU A 168 -17.07 30.92 37.90
CA GLU A 168 -18.02 30.99 39.02
C GLU A 168 -18.26 29.60 39.62
N THR A 169 -18.67 29.59 40.89
CA THR A 169 -19.11 28.37 41.57
C THR A 169 -20.60 28.19 41.35
N VAL A 170 -21.03 26.99 40.98
CA VAL A 170 -22.41 26.64 40.63
C VAL A 170 -22.79 25.31 41.24
N ASP A 171 -24.09 25.08 41.45
CA ASP A 171 -24.58 23.75 41.81
C ASP A 171 -24.55 22.82 40.57
N LYS A 172 -23.83 21.71 40.67
CA LYS A 172 -23.84 20.62 39.67
C LYS A 172 -24.05 19.28 40.37
N ALA A 173 -25.23 18.71 40.21
CA ALA A 173 -25.62 17.47 40.90
C ALA A 173 -24.85 16.23 40.44
N GLN A 174 -24.37 16.19 39.20
CA GLN A 174 -23.64 15.06 38.62
C GLN A 174 -22.16 15.38 38.44
N ARG A 175 -21.29 14.38 38.61
CA ARG A 175 -19.84 14.48 38.32
C ARG A 175 -19.57 14.60 36.82
N GLY A 176 -18.33 14.92 36.49
CA GLY A 176 -17.86 15.00 35.11
C GLY A 176 -18.02 16.41 34.54
N THR A 177 -17.91 16.52 33.22
CA THR A 177 -17.81 17.80 32.52
C THR A 177 -18.91 17.91 31.46
N GLU A 178 -19.46 19.11 31.32
CA GLU A 178 -20.33 19.51 30.21
C GLU A 178 -19.69 20.69 29.49
N ILE A 179 -19.53 20.59 28.17
CA ILE A 179 -18.95 21.62 27.30
C ILE A 179 -20.00 21.99 26.27
N ILE A 180 -20.46 23.23 26.31
CA ILE A 180 -21.43 23.81 25.38
C ILE A 180 -20.67 24.73 24.42
N LEU A 181 -20.75 24.40 23.14
CA LEU A 181 -20.19 25.18 22.04
C LEU A 181 -21.31 26.03 21.45
N HIS A 182 -21.21 27.35 21.57
CA HIS A 182 -22.08 28.29 20.87
C HIS A 182 -21.49 28.54 19.48
N LEU A 183 -22.17 28.06 18.43
CA LEU A 183 -21.61 28.04 17.09
C LEU A 183 -21.57 29.43 16.46
N ARG A 184 -20.49 29.70 15.71
CA ARG A 184 -20.38 30.90 14.87
C ARG A 184 -21.47 30.89 13.79
N ALA A 185 -21.81 32.09 13.31
CA ALA A 185 -22.56 32.23 12.07
C ALA A 185 -21.73 31.55 10.95
N ASP A 186 -22.34 30.63 10.20
CA ASP A 186 -21.78 29.81 9.12
C ASP A 186 -21.29 28.39 9.49
N GLU A 187 -21.37 27.98 10.75
CA GLU A 187 -21.00 26.62 11.19
C GLU A 187 -22.20 25.68 11.37
N ASP A 188 -23.36 26.04 10.80
CA ASP A 188 -24.62 25.30 10.91
C ASP A 188 -24.52 23.87 10.32
N GLU A 189 -23.49 23.56 9.52
CA GLU A 189 -23.22 22.19 9.05
C GLU A 189 -23.01 21.20 10.20
N PHE A 190 -22.47 21.65 11.33
CA PHE A 190 -22.23 20.81 12.51
C PHE A 190 -23.48 20.62 13.39
N LEU A 191 -24.60 21.28 13.05
CA LEU A 191 -25.92 21.01 13.65
C LEU A 191 -26.67 19.88 12.91
N GLN A 192 -26.09 19.32 11.84
CA GLN A 192 -26.64 18.19 11.12
C GLN A 192 -26.21 16.87 11.78
N GLU A 193 -27.20 16.07 12.19
CA GLU A 193 -26.97 14.80 12.88
C GLU A 193 -26.07 13.84 12.08
N TYR A 194 -26.33 13.70 10.77
CA TYR A 194 -25.51 12.86 9.88
C TYR A 194 -24.04 13.30 9.86
N ARG A 195 -23.79 14.61 9.86
CA ARG A 195 -22.43 15.18 9.84
C ARG A 195 -21.67 14.80 11.11
N ILE A 196 -22.29 15.00 12.28
CA ILE A 196 -21.70 14.66 13.57
C ILE A 196 -21.49 13.15 13.72
N LYS A 197 -22.47 12.32 13.35
CA LYS A 197 -22.32 10.86 13.32
C LYS A 197 -21.16 10.42 12.44
N SER A 198 -21.00 11.02 11.26
CA SER A 198 -19.88 10.74 10.36
C SER A 198 -18.53 11.11 10.98
N ILE A 199 -18.44 12.24 11.68
CA ILE A 199 -17.20 12.69 12.33
C ILE A 199 -16.84 11.74 13.49
N ILE A 200 -17.83 11.36 14.32
CA ILE A 200 -17.63 10.39 15.41
C ILE A 200 -17.13 9.05 14.85
N LYS A 201 -17.77 8.51 13.81
CA LYS A 201 -17.34 7.25 13.17
C LYS A 201 -15.97 7.36 12.50
N LYS A 202 -15.58 8.53 12.03
CA LYS A 202 -14.27 8.74 11.39
C LYS A 202 -13.13 8.78 12.42
N TYR A 203 -13.32 9.47 13.54
CA TYR A 203 -12.24 9.78 14.48
C TYR A 203 -12.28 9.02 15.80
N SER A 204 -13.46 8.55 16.21
CA SER A 204 -13.76 8.11 17.58
C SER A 204 -14.50 6.76 17.64
N ASP A 205 -14.58 6.02 16.53
CA ASP A 205 -15.34 4.76 16.46
C ASP A 205 -14.85 3.68 17.42
N HIS A 206 -13.56 3.70 17.72
CA HIS A 206 -12.87 2.69 18.54
C HIS A 206 -12.54 3.16 19.96
N ILE A 207 -13.08 4.31 20.38
CA ILE A 207 -13.06 4.72 21.79
C ILE A 207 -13.87 3.72 22.61
N THR A 208 -13.35 3.32 23.78
CA THR A 208 -13.94 2.25 24.61
C THR A 208 -15.23 2.64 25.29
N LEU A 209 -15.46 3.93 25.46
CA LEU A 209 -16.69 4.46 26.05
C LEU A 209 -17.79 4.55 25.00
N PRO A 210 -19.04 4.19 25.34
CA PRO A 210 -20.18 4.47 24.48
C PRO A 210 -20.30 5.99 24.24
N ILE A 211 -20.30 6.38 22.98
CA ILE A 211 -20.60 7.73 22.52
C ILE A 211 -22.06 7.71 22.08
N VAL A 212 -22.91 8.41 22.83
CA VAL A 212 -24.35 8.40 22.64
C VAL A 212 -24.88 9.72 22.11
N MET A 213 -25.86 9.66 21.21
CA MET A 213 -26.63 10.81 20.74
C MET A 213 -28.12 10.59 21.00
N PRO A 214 -28.90 11.65 21.29
CA PRO A 214 -30.35 11.57 21.34
C PRO A 214 -30.92 11.17 19.96
N SER A 215 -31.80 10.19 19.92
CA SER A 215 -32.48 9.71 18.72
C SER A 215 -33.98 9.64 18.95
N VAL A 216 -34.78 10.14 18.00
CA VAL A 216 -36.23 10.17 18.10
C VAL A 216 -36.80 8.86 17.55
N SER A 217 -37.31 8.00 18.42
CA SER A 217 -38.02 6.77 18.07
C SER A 217 -39.51 6.88 18.37
N VAL A 218 -40.32 6.05 17.71
CA VAL A 218 -41.74 5.87 18.07
C VAL A 218 -41.81 4.95 19.30
N ASP A 219 -42.72 5.24 20.24
CA ASP A 219 -42.96 4.40 21.43
C ASP A 219 -43.42 3.00 21.00
N GLU A 220 -42.91 1.97 21.66
CA GLU A 220 -43.27 0.57 21.38
C GLU A 220 -44.73 0.25 21.79
N ASN A 221 -45.33 1.09 22.65
CA ASN A 221 -46.69 0.92 23.15
C ASN A 221 -47.71 1.92 22.55
N ASP A 222 -47.26 2.97 21.85
CA ASP A 222 -48.12 3.96 21.20
C ASP A 222 -47.44 4.57 19.96
N GLU A 223 -47.94 4.22 18.77
CA GLU A 223 -47.40 4.68 17.48
C GLU A 223 -47.46 6.21 17.27
N ASN A 224 -48.25 6.93 18.08
CA ASN A 224 -48.34 8.40 18.03
C ASN A 224 -47.42 9.11 19.03
N GLN A 225 -46.73 8.38 19.92
CA GLN A 225 -45.83 8.95 20.91
C GLN A 225 -44.39 8.85 20.43
N LYS A 226 -43.70 9.99 20.37
CA LYS A 226 -42.26 10.06 20.09
C LYS A 226 -41.49 10.03 21.41
N VAL A 227 -40.54 9.11 21.53
CA VAL A 227 -39.64 8.97 22.68
C VAL A 227 -38.22 9.24 22.22
N ILE A 228 -37.49 10.03 23.01
CA ILE A 228 -36.05 10.26 22.80
C ILE A 228 -35.30 9.11 23.49
N LYS A 229 -34.62 8.28 22.70
CA LYS A 229 -33.75 7.20 23.19
C LYS A 229 -32.27 7.56 22.95
N GLU A 230 -31.38 7.04 23.77
CA GLU A 230 -29.93 7.12 23.53
C GLU A 230 -29.52 6.12 22.43
N GLU A 231 -28.92 6.61 21.35
CA GLU A 231 -28.33 5.79 20.28
C GLU A 231 -26.80 5.78 20.43
N ILE A 232 -26.19 4.59 20.53
CA ILE A 232 -24.73 4.44 20.53
C ILE A 232 -24.23 4.59 19.10
N ILE A 233 -23.29 5.51 18.89
CA ILE A 233 -22.79 5.87 17.55
C ILE A 233 -21.52 5.11 17.17
N ASN A 234 -20.66 4.84 18.14
CA ASN A 234 -19.38 4.18 17.94
C ASN A 234 -19.47 2.66 18.13
N SER A 235 -18.64 1.91 17.41
CA SER A 235 -18.59 0.45 17.49
C SER A 235 -17.94 -0.07 18.79
N ALA A 236 -17.15 0.77 19.50
CA ALA A 236 -16.48 0.49 20.78
C ALA A 236 -15.58 -0.77 20.81
N THR A 237 -15.26 -1.35 19.65
CA THR A 237 -14.51 -2.59 19.51
C THR A 237 -13.20 -2.33 18.74
N ALA A 238 -12.09 -2.29 19.46
CA ALA A 238 -10.75 -2.28 18.88
C ALA A 238 -10.30 -3.74 18.66
N LEU A 239 -10.76 -4.36 17.57
CA LEU A 239 -10.51 -5.78 17.28
C LEU A 239 -9.02 -6.17 17.34
N TRP A 240 -8.15 -5.25 16.91
CA TRP A 240 -6.69 -5.43 16.86
C TRP A 240 -6.00 -5.42 18.24
N VAL A 241 -6.72 -5.11 19.33
CA VAL A 241 -6.16 -5.14 20.69
C VAL A 241 -6.56 -6.41 21.46
N ARG A 242 -7.58 -7.12 20.98
CA ARG A 242 -8.01 -8.40 21.56
C ARG A 242 -7.01 -9.50 21.23
N ASN A 243 -6.90 -10.51 22.08
CA ASN A 243 -6.09 -11.67 21.76
C ASN A 243 -6.62 -12.36 20.51
N LYS A 244 -5.74 -12.80 19.60
CA LYS A 244 -6.13 -13.46 18.35
C LYS A 244 -7.05 -14.66 18.57
N SER A 245 -6.91 -15.38 19.69
CA SER A 245 -7.73 -16.53 20.06
C SER A 245 -9.15 -16.19 20.51
N GLU A 246 -9.41 -14.92 20.85
CA GLU A 246 -10.70 -14.44 21.34
C GLU A 246 -11.54 -13.80 20.23
N VAL A 247 -11.00 -13.66 19.02
CA VAL A 247 -11.67 -13.00 17.89
C VAL A 247 -12.11 -14.05 16.87
N THR A 248 -13.40 -14.06 16.52
CA THR A 248 -13.93 -15.02 15.55
C THR A 248 -13.67 -14.57 14.11
N GLU A 249 -13.79 -15.49 13.15
CA GLU A 249 -13.64 -15.19 11.73
C GLU A 249 -14.71 -14.19 11.24
N GLU A 250 -15.94 -14.31 11.74
CA GLU A 250 -17.04 -13.39 11.44
C GLU A 250 -16.72 -11.97 11.93
N GLU A 251 -16.14 -11.82 13.12
CA GLU A 251 -15.73 -10.51 13.64
C GLU A 251 -14.64 -9.87 12.76
N TYR A 252 -13.66 -10.66 12.29
CA TYR A 252 -12.66 -10.16 11.34
C TYR A 252 -13.30 -9.76 10.00
N ASN A 253 -14.23 -10.56 9.49
CA ASN A 253 -14.87 -10.33 8.21
C ASN A 253 -15.72 -9.05 8.23
N GLU A 254 -16.52 -8.84 9.28
CA GLU A 254 -17.32 -7.62 9.43
C GLU A 254 -16.43 -6.39 9.63
N PHE A 255 -15.35 -6.50 10.41
CA PHE A 255 -14.38 -5.43 10.53
C PHE A 255 -13.71 -5.09 9.20
N TYR A 256 -13.30 -6.10 8.42
CA TYR A 256 -12.72 -5.90 7.10
C TYR A 256 -13.68 -5.17 6.16
N LYS A 257 -14.93 -5.63 6.04
CA LYS A 257 -15.95 -5.00 5.19
C LYS A 257 -16.15 -3.53 5.56
N HIS A 258 -16.16 -3.23 6.85
CA HIS A 258 -16.28 -1.87 7.35
C HIS A 258 -15.08 -0.98 6.97
N VAL A 259 -13.85 -1.47 7.20
CA VAL A 259 -12.63 -0.68 6.98
C VAL A 259 -12.25 -0.56 5.50
N ALA A 260 -12.47 -1.61 4.72
CA ALA A 260 -12.11 -1.68 3.30
C ALA A 260 -13.23 -1.19 2.36
N HIS A 261 -14.45 -0.97 2.89
CA HIS A 261 -15.65 -0.71 2.09
C HIS A 261 -15.91 -1.81 1.05
N ASP A 262 -15.64 -3.06 1.43
CA ASP A 262 -15.85 -4.26 0.62
C ASP A 262 -17.08 -5.02 1.12
N PHE A 263 -17.67 -5.84 0.26
CA PHE A 263 -18.79 -6.72 0.58
C PHE A 263 -18.37 -8.19 0.70
N GLU A 264 -17.24 -8.58 0.09
CA GLU A 264 -16.68 -9.93 0.21
C GLU A 264 -15.78 -10.05 1.45
N PRO A 265 -15.60 -11.26 2.02
CA PRO A 265 -14.60 -11.48 3.07
C PRO A 265 -13.16 -11.35 2.50
N PRO A 266 -12.18 -11.03 3.35
CA PRO A 266 -10.78 -10.96 2.94
C PRO A 266 -10.24 -12.36 2.60
N LEU A 267 -9.24 -12.41 1.71
CA LEU A 267 -8.54 -13.64 1.34
C LEU A 267 -7.60 -14.11 2.47
N LEU A 268 -6.99 -13.16 3.15
CA LEU A 268 -6.01 -13.40 4.21
C LEU A 268 -6.14 -12.33 5.30
N THR A 269 -6.14 -12.78 6.56
CA THR A 269 -6.13 -11.92 7.76
C THR A 269 -4.80 -12.07 8.49
N ILE A 270 -4.18 -10.94 8.83
CA ILE A 270 -2.89 -10.83 9.50
C ILE A 270 -3.12 -10.04 10.79
N HIS A 271 -3.16 -10.74 11.93
CA HIS A 271 -3.29 -10.13 13.25
C HIS A 271 -2.03 -10.44 14.07
N ASN A 272 -1.25 -9.41 14.39
CA ASN A 272 -0.02 -9.50 15.18
C ASN A 272 0.12 -8.34 16.16
N LYS A 273 0.60 -8.64 17.36
CA LYS A 273 1.15 -7.65 18.29
C LYS A 273 2.68 -7.66 18.18
N VAL A 274 3.28 -6.49 17.99
CA VAL A 274 4.74 -6.32 17.93
C VAL A 274 5.18 -5.63 19.21
N GLU A 275 6.11 -6.27 19.92
CA GLU A 275 6.67 -5.80 21.19
C GLU A 275 8.20 -5.63 21.03
N GLY A 276 8.80 -4.75 21.83
CA GLY A 276 10.24 -4.50 21.81
C GLY A 276 10.58 -3.01 21.82
N THR A 277 11.49 -2.57 20.94
CA THR A 277 11.88 -1.15 20.81
C THR A 277 10.72 -0.26 20.35
N LEU A 278 9.76 -0.83 19.61
CA LEU A 278 8.51 -0.18 19.23
C LEU A 278 7.36 -1.15 19.52
N GLU A 279 6.31 -0.63 20.15
CA GLU A 279 5.10 -1.37 20.43
C GLU A 279 3.96 -0.90 19.53
N TYR A 280 3.40 -1.84 18.76
CA TYR A 280 2.21 -1.60 17.95
C TYR A 280 1.44 -2.89 17.67
N ASN A 281 0.14 -2.74 17.46
CA ASN A 281 -0.75 -3.77 16.97
C ASN A 281 -0.92 -3.61 15.45
N LEU A 282 -0.91 -4.73 14.73
CA LEU A 282 -1.15 -4.81 13.30
C LEU A 282 -2.37 -5.71 13.07
N LEU A 283 -3.39 -5.17 12.43
CA LEU A 283 -4.48 -5.94 11.85
C LEU A 283 -4.60 -5.56 10.38
N ALA A 284 -4.07 -6.42 9.51
CA ALA A 284 -4.05 -6.22 8.07
C ALA A 284 -4.80 -7.34 7.35
N PHE A 285 -5.30 -7.01 6.17
CA PHE A 285 -6.12 -7.87 5.33
C PHE A 285 -5.65 -7.77 3.89
N VAL A 286 -5.68 -8.91 3.20
CA VAL A 286 -5.55 -8.97 1.75
C VAL A 286 -6.94 -9.20 1.17
N PRO A 287 -7.46 -8.30 0.33
CA PRO A 287 -8.76 -8.49 -0.32
C PRO A 287 -8.84 -9.77 -1.15
N SER A 288 -10.04 -10.31 -1.33
CA SER A 288 -10.29 -11.46 -2.24
C SER A 288 -10.28 -11.07 -3.72
N ARG A 289 -10.47 -9.79 -4.02
CA ARG A 289 -10.44 -9.24 -5.38
C ARG A 289 -9.65 -7.94 -5.40
N ALA A 290 -8.99 -7.68 -6.53
CA ALA A 290 -8.37 -6.39 -6.75
C ALA A 290 -9.42 -5.26 -6.78
N PRO A 291 -9.25 -4.17 -6.02
CA PRO A 291 -10.14 -3.03 -6.12
C PRO A 291 -9.93 -2.32 -7.47
N PHE A 292 -10.98 -1.64 -7.97
CA PHE A 292 -10.96 -1.04 -9.31
C PHE A 292 -9.87 0.04 -9.47
N ASP A 293 -9.50 0.69 -8.37
CA ASP A 293 -8.53 1.77 -8.29
C ASP A 293 -7.09 1.29 -8.05
N LEU A 294 -6.83 -0.04 -8.02
CA LEU A 294 -5.50 -0.62 -7.75
C LEU A 294 -4.41 -0.09 -8.70
N TRP A 295 -4.79 0.27 -9.93
CA TRP A 295 -3.88 0.72 -10.99
C TRP A 295 -3.66 2.23 -11.01
N ASP A 296 -4.48 2.99 -10.29
CA ASP A 296 -4.25 4.42 -10.10
C ASP A 296 -3.27 4.61 -8.94
N ARG A 297 -2.05 5.05 -9.27
CA ARG A 297 -0.96 5.23 -8.31
C ARG A 297 -1.24 6.38 -7.33
N ASN A 298 -2.19 7.26 -7.61
CA ASN A 298 -2.51 8.46 -6.83
C ASN A 298 -3.63 8.22 -5.79
N THR A 299 -4.47 7.19 -5.96
CA THR A 299 -5.48 6.77 -4.98
C THR A 299 -4.88 5.77 -4.01
N ARG A 300 -4.37 6.27 -2.88
CA ARG A 300 -3.77 5.42 -1.84
C ARG A 300 -4.52 5.56 -0.53
N LYS A 301 -5.41 4.59 -0.26
CA LYS A 301 -6.11 4.42 1.02
C LYS A 301 -6.18 2.94 1.36
N GLY A 302 -5.16 2.45 2.08
CA GLY A 302 -5.07 1.03 2.46
C GLY A 302 -4.98 0.81 3.96
N MET A 303 -3.96 1.40 4.57
CA MET A 303 -3.68 1.26 6.00
C MET A 303 -4.05 2.53 6.75
N LYS A 304 -4.81 2.36 7.83
CA LYS A 304 -5.15 3.43 8.77
C LYS A 304 -4.16 3.41 9.92
N LEU A 305 -3.61 4.58 10.26
CA LEU A 305 -2.77 4.74 11.43
C LEU A 305 -3.59 5.22 12.62
N TYR A 306 -3.45 4.47 13.71
CA TYR A 306 -3.97 4.80 15.01
C TYR A 306 -2.81 5.01 15.99
N VAL A 307 -3.02 5.91 16.94
CA VAL A 307 -2.15 6.05 18.10
C VAL A 307 -3.03 6.02 19.33
N ARG A 308 -2.81 5.01 20.18
CA ARG A 308 -3.64 4.75 21.37
C ARG A 308 -5.13 4.68 20.98
N ARG A 309 -5.45 3.94 19.91
CA ARG A 309 -6.82 3.74 19.37
C ARG A 309 -7.51 4.99 18.82
N ILE A 310 -6.79 6.12 18.69
CA ILE A 310 -7.31 7.31 18.00
C ILE A 310 -6.82 7.33 16.57
N PHE A 311 -7.77 7.53 15.65
CA PHE A 311 -7.46 7.69 14.25
C PHE A 311 -6.62 8.94 14.01
N ILE A 312 -5.47 8.77 13.37
CA ILE A 312 -4.57 9.86 12.99
C ILE A 312 -4.75 10.18 11.51
N MET A 313 -4.59 9.18 10.64
CA MET A 313 -4.68 9.37 9.19
C MET A 313 -4.81 8.04 8.43
N ASP A 314 -5.29 8.14 7.19
CA ASP A 314 -5.16 7.10 6.17
C ASP A 314 -3.77 7.24 5.54
N ASP A 315 -2.81 6.34 5.83
CA ASP A 315 -1.44 6.50 5.34
C ASP A 315 -0.85 5.21 4.76
N SER A 316 -1.35 4.85 3.57
CA SER A 316 -0.72 3.80 2.75
C SER A 316 0.61 4.20 2.12
N GLU A 317 1.06 5.46 2.19
CA GLU A 317 2.34 5.87 1.59
C GLU A 317 3.53 5.69 2.53
N GLN A 318 3.35 6.03 3.81
CA GLN A 318 4.42 5.94 4.80
C GLN A 318 4.44 4.59 5.50
N LEU A 319 3.30 3.88 5.60
CA LEU A 319 3.23 2.58 6.28
C LEU A 319 3.51 1.40 5.36
N LEU A 320 3.28 1.52 4.06
CA LEU A 320 3.49 0.46 3.09
C LEU A 320 4.17 0.96 1.81
N PRO A 321 5.00 0.13 1.17
CA PRO A 321 5.53 0.42 -0.15
C PRO A 321 4.44 0.27 -1.23
N PRO A 322 4.60 0.91 -2.41
CA PRO A 322 3.61 0.87 -3.49
C PRO A 322 3.22 -0.54 -3.96
N TYR A 323 4.15 -1.51 -3.91
CA TYR A 323 3.87 -2.89 -4.33
C TYR A 323 3.00 -3.68 -3.33
N LEU A 324 2.66 -3.11 -2.17
CA LEU A 324 1.71 -3.67 -1.18
C LEU A 324 0.44 -2.81 -1.03
N ARG A 325 0.18 -1.90 -1.96
CA ARG A 325 -0.98 -0.97 -1.92
C ARG A 325 -2.36 -1.65 -1.88
N PHE A 326 -2.44 -2.94 -2.17
CA PHE A 326 -3.67 -3.73 -2.06
C PHE A 326 -4.06 -4.06 -0.62
N VAL A 327 -3.11 -4.00 0.33
CA VAL A 327 -3.36 -4.36 1.72
C VAL A 327 -4.29 -3.32 2.37
N ARG A 328 -5.23 -3.82 3.18
CA ARG A 328 -6.19 -3.01 3.95
C ARG A 328 -6.00 -3.24 5.44
N GLY A 329 -6.29 -2.27 6.29
CA GLY A 329 -6.35 -2.50 7.73
C GLY A 329 -5.84 -1.37 8.59
N VAL A 330 -5.32 -1.73 9.77
CA VAL A 330 -4.98 -0.84 10.86
C VAL A 330 -3.59 -1.15 11.43
N VAL A 331 -2.83 -0.10 11.67
CA VAL A 331 -1.68 -0.10 12.59
C VAL A 331 -2.02 0.79 13.77
N ASP A 332 -1.95 0.28 14.99
CA ASP A 332 -2.18 1.06 16.21
C ASP A 332 -0.93 1.03 17.10
N SER A 333 -0.29 2.19 17.27
CA SER A 333 0.92 2.31 18.08
C SER A 333 0.66 3.00 19.42
N SER A 334 1.36 2.56 20.46
CA SER A 334 1.26 3.16 21.80
C SER A 334 2.20 4.36 22.02
N ASP A 335 3.23 4.49 21.18
CA ASP A 335 4.42 5.31 21.46
C ASP A 335 4.94 6.13 20.25
N LEU A 336 4.05 6.51 19.33
CA LEU A 336 4.40 7.44 18.26
C LEU A 336 4.32 8.90 18.75
N PRO A 337 5.39 9.71 18.60
CA PRO A 337 5.35 11.13 18.91
C PRO A 337 4.50 11.82 17.86
N LEU A 338 3.31 12.24 18.28
CA LEU A 338 2.42 13.01 17.44
C LEU A 338 2.90 14.46 17.34
N ASN A 339 2.64 15.09 16.20
CA ASN A 339 2.75 16.54 16.10
C ASN A 339 1.54 17.21 16.78
N VAL A 340 1.59 18.54 16.94
CA VAL A 340 0.54 19.29 17.65
C VAL A 340 -0.83 19.17 16.95
N SER A 341 -0.86 19.13 15.62
CA SER A 341 -2.11 18.96 14.87
C SER A 341 -2.67 17.53 14.92
N ARG A 342 -1.81 16.53 15.17
CA ARG A 342 -2.09 15.10 15.04
C ARG A 342 -2.65 14.72 13.67
N GLU A 343 -2.25 15.45 12.62
CA GLU A 343 -2.69 15.25 11.23
C GLU A 343 -1.55 14.92 10.28
N ILE A 344 -0.30 15.21 10.66
CA ILE A 344 0.87 15.02 9.80
C ILE A 344 1.92 14.29 10.64
N LEU A 345 2.39 13.14 10.14
CA LEU A 345 3.53 12.47 10.75
C LEU A 345 4.78 13.31 10.48
N GLN A 346 5.48 13.70 11.53
CA GLN A 346 6.86 14.15 11.36
C GLN A 346 7.67 12.97 10.85
N GLN A 347 8.47 13.16 9.80
CA GLN A 347 9.37 12.11 9.31
C GLN A 347 10.24 11.62 10.48
N ASN A 348 9.98 10.39 10.91
CA ASN A 348 10.58 9.81 12.09
C ASN A 348 10.98 8.37 11.78
N LYS A 349 12.18 8.00 12.21
CA LYS A 349 12.74 6.64 12.15
C LYS A 349 11.79 5.57 12.70
N GLN A 350 10.89 5.93 13.62
CA GLN A 350 9.89 5.02 14.15
C GLN A 350 8.85 4.60 13.09
N ILE A 351 8.38 5.51 12.24
CA ILE A 351 7.44 5.19 11.16
C ILE A 351 8.11 4.29 10.12
N GLU A 352 9.36 4.56 9.75
CA GLU A 352 10.14 3.67 8.86
C GLU A 352 10.29 2.26 9.45
N SER A 353 10.54 2.17 10.75
CA SER A 353 10.66 0.88 11.46
C SER A 353 9.32 0.13 11.50
N ILE A 354 8.21 0.82 11.75
CA ILE A 354 6.86 0.26 11.68
C ILE A 354 6.56 -0.24 10.26
N ARG A 355 6.88 0.56 9.23
CA ARG A 355 6.73 0.16 7.82
C ARG A 355 7.53 -1.11 7.53
N SER A 356 8.83 -1.12 7.85
CA SER A 356 9.67 -2.31 7.62
C SER A 356 9.16 -3.54 8.38
N GLY A 357 8.70 -3.38 9.62
CA GLY A 357 8.11 -4.47 10.40
C GLY A 357 6.81 -4.99 9.79
N THR A 358 5.94 -4.08 9.35
CA THR A 358 4.66 -4.39 8.71
C THR A 358 4.87 -5.12 7.38
N VAL A 359 5.77 -4.63 6.53
CA VAL A 359 6.16 -5.29 5.26
C VAL A 359 6.63 -6.73 5.53
N LYS A 360 7.54 -6.92 6.49
CA LYS A 360 8.05 -8.25 6.84
C LYS A 360 6.92 -9.20 7.28
N LYS A 361 5.96 -8.72 8.09
CA LYS A 361 4.82 -9.54 8.53
C LYS A 361 3.89 -9.90 7.38
N ILE A 362 3.64 -8.97 6.46
CA ILE A 362 2.81 -9.22 5.27
C ILE A 362 3.47 -10.26 4.36
N LEU A 363 4.75 -10.06 4.00
CA LEU A 363 5.46 -10.99 3.13
C LEU A 363 5.54 -12.40 3.73
N SER A 364 5.83 -12.52 5.03
CA SER A 364 5.84 -13.82 5.69
C SER A 364 4.45 -14.47 5.80
N ALA A 365 3.38 -13.67 5.87
CA ALA A 365 2.02 -14.21 5.82
C ALA A 365 1.68 -14.72 4.40
N LEU A 366 2.13 -14.03 3.35
CA LEU A 366 2.00 -14.49 1.96
C LEU A 366 2.83 -15.76 1.70
N GLU A 367 4.03 -15.88 2.27
CA GLU A 367 4.84 -17.11 2.21
C GLU A 367 4.10 -18.27 2.88
N GLY A 368 3.47 -18.03 4.03
CA GLY A 368 2.62 -19.00 4.72
C GLY A 368 1.40 -19.41 3.88
N LEU A 369 0.73 -18.44 3.24
CA LEU A 369 -0.40 -18.70 2.35
C LEU A 369 0.02 -19.56 1.16
N ALA A 370 1.15 -19.24 0.53
CA ALA A 370 1.72 -19.98 -0.58
C ALA A 370 2.03 -21.45 -0.24
N LYS A 371 2.54 -21.70 0.97
CA LYS A 371 2.95 -23.03 1.42
C LYS A 371 1.78 -23.89 1.90
N ASN A 372 0.84 -23.28 2.62
CA ASN A 372 -0.19 -24.03 3.36
C ASN A 372 -1.54 -24.06 2.63
N GLU A 373 -1.84 -23.06 1.80
CA GLU A 373 -3.15 -22.88 1.13
C GLU A 373 -2.95 -22.47 -0.36
N PRO A 374 -2.36 -23.35 -1.19
CA PRO A 374 -1.95 -23.00 -2.56
C PRO A 374 -3.10 -22.53 -3.46
N GLU A 375 -4.32 -23.02 -3.26
CA GLU A 375 -5.50 -22.57 -4.02
C GLU A 375 -5.87 -21.10 -3.71
N LYS A 376 -5.80 -20.70 -2.43
CA LYS A 376 -5.96 -19.29 -2.04
C LYS A 376 -4.81 -18.45 -2.56
N TYR A 377 -3.59 -18.98 -2.55
CA TYR A 377 -2.43 -18.29 -3.11
C TYR A 377 -2.54 -18.07 -4.63
N ALA A 378 -3.10 -19.03 -5.37
CA ALA A 378 -3.39 -18.86 -6.80
C ALA A 378 -4.40 -17.73 -7.04
N THR A 379 -5.41 -17.60 -6.16
CA THR A 379 -6.34 -16.47 -6.18
C THR A 379 -5.61 -15.16 -5.90
N PHE A 380 -4.78 -15.09 -4.85
CA PHE A 380 -3.94 -13.93 -4.55
C PHE A 380 -3.09 -13.52 -5.77
N TRP A 381 -2.39 -14.49 -6.37
CA TRP A 381 -1.49 -14.23 -7.49
C TRP A 381 -2.24 -13.67 -8.72
N ARG A 382 -3.42 -14.21 -9.02
CA ARG A 382 -4.26 -13.72 -10.12
C ARG A 382 -4.64 -12.26 -9.94
N GLU A 383 -5.01 -11.86 -8.72
CA GLU A 383 -5.48 -10.50 -8.44
C GLU A 383 -4.33 -9.50 -8.27
N PHE A 384 -3.22 -9.91 -7.64
CA PHE A 384 -2.18 -8.98 -7.16
C PHE A 384 -0.77 -9.29 -7.67
N GLY A 385 -0.53 -10.37 -8.41
CA GLY A 385 0.79 -10.81 -8.84
C GLY A 385 1.55 -9.75 -9.65
N LYS A 386 0.86 -9.08 -10.57
CA LYS A 386 1.39 -7.93 -11.33
C LYS A 386 1.92 -6.81 -10.44
N VAL A 387 1.19 -6.48 -9.37
CA VAL A 387 1.58 -5.44 -8.41
C VAL A 387 2.73 -5.93 -7.54
N LEU A 388 2.71 -7.20 -7.13
CA LEU A 388 3.77 -7.79 -6.32
C LEU A 388 5.12 -7.83 -7.07
N LYS A 389 5.12 -8.02 -8.40
CA LYS A 389 6.31 -7.95 -9.25
C LYS A 389 7.06 -6.61 -9.13
N GLU A 390 6.33 -5.50 -8.93
CA GLU A 390 6.94 -4.18 -8.70
C GLU A 390 7.90 -4.18 -7.50
N GLY A 391 7.67 -5.05 -6.49
CA GLY A 391 8.51 -5.15 -5.31
C GLY A 391 9.96 -5.58 -5.58
N ILE A 392 10.22 -6.27 -6.70
CA ILE A 392 11.58 -6.63 -7.12
C ILE A 392 12.38 -5.40 -7.56
N VAL A 393 11.69 -4.44 -8.18
CA VAL A 393 12.24 -3.18 -8.68
C VAL A 393 12.40 -2.20 -7.51
N ASP A 394 11.35 -2.03 -6.72
CA ASP A 394 11.24 -0.93 -5.75
C ASP A 394 11.82 -1.26 -4.35
N ASP A 395 11.92 -2.53 -3.95
CA ASP A 395 12.32 -2.94 -2.59
C ASP A 395 13.48 -3.93 -2.59
N HIS A 396 14.68 -3.39 -2.78
CA HIS A 396 15.93 -4.15 -2.72
C HIS A 396 16.10 -4.96 -1.43
N SER A 397 15.58 -4.46 -0.30
CA SER A 397 15.76 -5.08 1.02
C SER A 397 14.95 -6.37 1.21
N ASN A 398 13.82 -6.49 0.50
CA ASN A 398 12.96 -7.67 0.55
C ASN A 398 12.91 -8.45 -0.77
N ARG A 399 13.74 -8.08 -1.76
CA ARG A 399 13.75 -8.66 -3.10
C ARG A 399 13.76 -10.19 -3.10
N GLU A 400 14.59 -10.82 -2.29
CA GLU A 400 14.69 -12.29 -2.22
C GLU A 400 13.36 -12.93 -1.76
N LYS A 401 12.72 -12.36 -0.74
CA LYS A 401 11.41 -12.81 -0.25
C LYS A 401 10.32 -12.62 -1.29
N VAL A 402 10.31 -11.46 -1.96
CA VAL A 402 9.38 -11.19 -3.04
C VAL A 402 9.60 -12.17 -4.19
N ALA A 403 10.85 -12.50 -4.54
CA ALA A 403 11.17 -13.45 -5.61
C ALA A 403 10.62 -14.86 -5.35
N LYS A 404 10.68 -15.33 -4.09
CA LYS A 404 10.09 -16.61 -3.64
C LYS A 404 8.56 -16.67 -3.79
N LEU A 405 7.90 -15.52 -3.72
CA LEU A 405 6.46 -15.38 -3.89
C LEU A 405 6.04 -15.34 -5.37
N LEU A 406 6.95 -15.08 -6.31
CA LEU A 406 6.57 -14.98 -7.72
C LEU A 406 6.07 -16.32 -8.27
N ARG A 407 5.11 -16.25 -9.19
CA ARG A 407 4.61 -17.40 -9.96
C ARG A 407 4.69 -17.13 -11.44
N PHE A 408 5.09 -18.14 -12.18
CA PHE A 408 5.36 -18.04 -13.60
C PHE A 408 4.65 -19.17 -14.35
N SER A 409 4.43 -18.92 -15.64
CA SER A 409 4.17 -19.96 -16.62
C SER A 409 5.50 -20.45 -17.16
N THR A 410 5.63 -21.74 -17.46
CA THR A 410 6.87 -22.30 -18.01
C THR A 410 6.59 -23.26 -19.15
N THR A 411 7.63 -23.65 -19.90
CA THR A 411 7.52 -24.66 -20.95
C THR A 411 7.23 -26.07 -20.42
N HIS A 412 7.25 -26.27 -19.09
CA HIS A 412 6.92 -27.57 -18.49
C HIS A 412 5.42 -27.87 -18.54
N ASP A 413 4.57 -26.88 -18.25
CA ASP A 413 3.11 -27.02 -18.26
C ASP A 413 2.44 -26.37 -19.46
N ASP A 414 3.14 -25.46 -20.15
CA ASP A 414 2.67 -24.79 -21.36
C ASP A 414 1.30 -24.10 -21.18
N ASN A 415 1.02 -23.66 -19.94
CA ASN A 415 -0.23 -23.08 -19.49
C ASN A 415 -0.09 -21.57 -19.22
N ASN A 416 -1.08 -20.78 -19.62
CA ASN A 416 -1.13 -19.33 -19.39
C ASN A 416 -1.56 -18.94 -17.96
N VAL A 417 -1.77 -19.91 -17.07
CA VAL A 417 -2.04 -19.66 -15.65
C VAL A 417 -0.72 -19.80 -14.90
N PRO A 418 -0.10 -18.70 -14.42
CA PRO A 418 1.18 -18.78 -13.75
C PRO A 418 1.04 -19.48 -12.40
N ALA A 419 1.69 -20.62 -12.24
CA ALA A 419 1.60 -21.46 -11.04
C ALA A 419 2.96 -21.95 -10.53
N ILE A 420 4.02 -21.81 -11.31
CA ILE A 420 5.34 -22.35 -11.02
C ILE A 420 6.18 -21.32 -10.27
N SER A 421 6.71 -21.67 -9.11
CA SER A 421 7.70 -20.82 -8.42
C SER A 421 9.11 -21.02 -9.00
N LEU A 422 10.04 -20.10 -8.69
CA LEU A 422 11.45 -20.29 -9.04
C LEU A 422 12.08 -21.46 -8.28
N ASP A 423 11.63 -21.75 -7.06
CA ASP A 423 12.06 -22.93 -6.31
C ASP A 423 11.61 -24.22 -7.02
N ASP A 424 10.38 -24.25 -7.54
CA ASP A 424 9.87 -25.38 -8.33
C ASP A 424 10.68 -25.58 -9.61
N TYR A 425 11.05 -24.48 -10.29
CA TYR A 425 11.94 -24.51 -11.45
C TYR A 425 13.31 -25.10 -11.08
N ILE A 426 13.94 -24.60 -10.00
CA ILE A 426 15.23 -25.09 -9.52
C ILE A 426 15.16 -26.59 -9.18
N GLY A 427 14.08 -27.02 -8.52
CA GLY A 427 13.84 -28.42 -8.17
C GLY A 427 13.76 -29.36 -9.39
N ARG A 428 13.51 -28.83 -10.59
CA ARG A 428 13.47 -29.58 -11.86
C ARG A 428 14.62 -29.27 -12.80
N MET A 429 15.58 -28.45 -12.39
CA MET A 429 16.77 -28.16 -13.21
C MET A 429 17.52 -29.45 -13.53
N LYS A 430 18.05 -29.53 -14.76
CA LYS A 430 18.84 -30.67 -15.18
C LYS A 430 20.21 -30.70 -14.48
N GLU A 431 20.78 -31.90 -14.37
CA GLU A 431 22.16 -32.04 -13.94
C GLU A 431 23.09 -31.26 -14.90
N GLY A 432 23.96 -30.43 -14.34
CA GLY A 432 24.80 -29.51 -15.13
C GLY A 432 24.10 -28.24 -15.61
N GLN A 433 22.84 -27.99 -15.23
CA GLN A 433 22.20 -26.70 -15.51
C GLN A 433 22.62 -25.64 -14.48
N GLU A 434 23.17 -24.53 -14.96
CA GLU A 434 23.69 -23.44 -14.11
C GLU A 434 22.82 -22.17 -14.13
N LYS A 435 21.94 -22.04 -15.14
CA LYS A 435 21.16 -20.83 -15.41
C LYS A 435 19.65 -21.12 -15.39
N ILE A 436 18.87 -20.12 -15.02
CA ILE A 436 17.41 -20.07 -15.18
C ILE A 436 17.12 -19.38 -16.50
N TYR A 437 16.56 -20.10 -17.46
CA TYR A 437 16.26 -19.56 -18.78
C TYR A 437 14.88 -18.91 -18.81
N TYR A 438 14.76 -17.75 -19.45
CA TYR A 438 13.48 -17.07 -19.63
C TYR A 438 13.33 -16.49 -21.05
N ILE A 439 12.09 -16.23 -21.43
CA ILE A 439 11.73 -15.45 -22.62
C ILE A 439 10.71 -14.38 -22.23
N THR A 440 10.84 -13.18 -22.78
CA THR A 440 9.81 -12.14 -22.71
C THR A 440 9.12 -11.98 -24.06
N ALA A 441 7.79 -11.78 -24.06
CA ALA A 441 7.01 -11.50 -25.25
C ALA A 441 5.75 -10.69 -24.91
N GLU A 442 5.05 -10.14 -25.91
CA GLU A 442 3.81 -9.37 -25.67
C GLU A 442 2.62 -10.21 -25.23
N THR A 443 2.64 -11.50 -25.57
CA THR A 443 1.57 -12.44 -25.21
C THR A 443 2.17 -13.79 -24.85
N PHE A 444 1.45 -14.53 -24.01
CA PHE A 444 1.80 -15.91 -23.68
C PHE A 444 1.93 -16.80 -24.94
N ALA A 445 1.06 -16.61 -25.92
CA ALA A 445 1.10 -17.36 -27.17
C ALA A 445 2.38 -17.08 -27.98
N ALA A 446 2.85 -15.83 -28.01
CA ALA A 446 4.10 -15.46 -28.66
C ALA A 446 5.31 -16.05 -27.90
N ALA A 447 5.32 -15.97 -26.57
CA ALA A 447 6.38 -16.58 -25.75
C ALA A 447 6.44 -18.10 -25.98
N LYS A 448 5.32 -18.81 -25.82
CA LYS A 448 5.22 -20.27 -25.89
C LYS A 448 5.64 -20.86 -27.24
N ASN A 449 5.32 -20.17 -28.34
CA ASN A 449 5.57 -20.63 -29.71
C ASN A 449 6.83 -20.01 -30.34
N SER A 450 7.66 -19.31 -29.56
CA SER A 450 8.86 -18.66 -30.08
C SER A 450 9.86 -19.70 -30.64
N PRO A 451 10.46 -19.43 -31.81
CA PRO A 451 11.56 -20.25 -32.35
C PRO A 451 12.74 -20.42 -31.39
N HIS A 452 12.96 -19.46 -30.48
CA HIS A 452 14.07 -19.53 -29.52
C HIS A 452 13.92 -20.67 -28.52
N LEU A 453 12.71 -21.21 -28.32
CA LEU A 453 12.45 -22.31 -27.40
C LEU A 453 12.78 -23.69 -27.99
N GLU A 454 13.01 -23.80 -29.30
CA GLU A 454 13.11 -25.09 -29.99
C GLU A 454 14.22 -25.99 -29.44
N ILE A 455 15.45 -25.46 -29.32
CA ILE A 455 16.57 -26.23 -28.74
C ILE A 455 16.33 -26.57 -27.27
N PHE A 456 15.72 -25.68 -26.50
CA PHE A 456 15.41 -25.90 -25.09
C PHE A 456 14.40 -27.03 -24.95
N ARG A 457 13.34 -27.03 -25.77
CA ARG A 457 12.37 -28.14 -25.84
C ARG A 457 13.01 -29.44 -26.30
N LYS A 458 13.84 -29.42 -27.34
CA LYS A 458 14.58 -30.60 -27.83
C LYS A 458 15.45 -31.21 -26.72
N LYS A 459 16.15 -30.36 -25.97
CA LYS A 459 16.98 -30.77 -24.83
C LYS A 459 16.19 -30.92 -23.53
N GLY A 460 14.87 -30.72 -23.53
CA GLY A 460 14.00 -30.77 -22.35
C GLY A 460 14.38 -29.81 -21.21
N ILE A 461 15.01 -28.67 -21.52
CA ILE A 461 15.37 -27.63 -20.57
C ILE A 461 14.15 -26.71 -20.39
N GLU A 462 13.74 -26.49 -19.14
CA GLU A 462 12.60 -25.65 -18.80
C GLU A 462 12.92 -24.16 -19.05
N VAL A 463 11.98 -23.40 -19.61
CA VAL A 463 12.10 -21.95 -19.84
C VAL A 463 10.90 -21.23 -19.22
N VAL A 464 11.16 -20.14 -18.50
CA VAL A 464 10.14 -19.26 -17.92
C VAL A 464 9.53 -18.38 -19.02
N LEU A 465 8.19 -18.37 -19.10
CA LEU A 465 7.43 -17.65 -20.12
C LEU A 465 6.86 -16.36 -19.52
N LEU A 466 7.42 -15.23 -19.89
CA LEU A 466 7.04 -13.91 -19.38
C LEU A 466 6.26 -13.16 -20.46
N SER A 467 5.10 -12.61 -20.09
CA SER A 467 4.20 -11.98 -21.05
C SER A 467 3.44 -10.76 -20.55
N GLU A 468 3.82 -10.25 -19.38
CA GLU A 468 3.24 -9.04 -18.83
C GLU A 468 4.21 -7.86 -19.03
N PRO A 469 3.70 -6.63 -19.25
CA PRO A 469 4.57 -5.46 -19.43
C PRO A 469 5.58 -5.29 -18.30
N ILE A 470 5.21 -5.53 -17.03
CA ILE A 470 6.11 -5.40 -15.88
C ILE A 470 7.29 -6.40 -15.93
N ASP A 471 7.19 -7.48 -16.71
CA ASP A 471 8.20 -8.54 -16.73
C ASP A 471 9.55 -8.09 -17.31
N GLU A 472 9.59 -7.13 -18.24
CA GLU A 472 10.87 -6.61 -18.74
C GLU A 472 11.65 -5.90 -17.61
N TRP A 473 10.96 -5.13 -16.78
CA TRP A 473 11.55 -4.46 -15.61
C TRP A 473 11.92 -5.49 -14.55
N LEU A 474 11.11 -6.52 -14.37
CA LEU A 474 11.37 -7.62 -13.43
C LEU A 474 12.73 -8.27 -13.73
N VAL A 475 12.96 -8.73 -14.96
CA VAL A 475 14.21 -9.45 -15.32
C VAL A 475 15.43 -8.55 -15.42
N MET A 476 15.24 -7.24 -15.56
CA MET A 476 16.33 -6.26 -15.42
C MET A 476 16.82 -6.13 -13.97
N HIS A 477 15.97 -6.40 -12.98
CA HIS A 477 16.30 -6.23 -11.55
C HIS A 477 16.49 -7.56 -10.81
N LEU A 478 15.90 -8.65 -11.31
CA LEU A 478 16.09 -10.02 -10.83
C LEU A 478 17.11 -10.73 -11.72
N THR A 479 18.40 -10.45 -11.50
CA THR A 479 19.49 -11.04 -12.30
C THR A 479 19.92 -12.42 -11.81
N GLU A 480 19.61 -12.76 -10.56
CA GLU A 480 20.00 -14.01 -9.91
C GLU A 480 18.94 -14.44 -8.89
N PHE A 481 18.75 -15.75 -8.73
CA PHE A 481 17.93 -16.35 -7.69
C PHE A 481 18.58 -17.64 -7.17
N GLU A 482 18.75 -17.76 -5.84
CA GLU A 482 19.40 -18.92 -5.18
C GLU A 482 20.74 -19.34 -5.83
N GLY A 483 21.58 -18.36 -6.18
CA GLY A 483 22.89 -18.58 -6.83
C GLY A 483 22.85 -18.87 -8.33
N LYS A 484 21.65 -18.90 -8.95
CA LYS A 484 21.46 -19.18 -10.38
C LYS A 484 21.16 -17.89 -11.14
N GLN A 485 21.97 -17.59 -12.16
CA GLN A 485 21.75 -16.42 -13.01
C GLN A 485 20.53 -16.62 -13.91
N LEU A 486 19.76 -15.55 -14.11
CA LEU A 486 18.66 -15.52 -15.08
C LEU A 486 19.21 -15.12 -16.46
N GLN A 487 18.89 -15.92 -17.49
CA GLN A 487 19.38 -15.74 -18.85
C GLN A 487 18.23 -15.68 -19.84
N SER A 488 18.18 -14.61 -20.62
CA SER A 488 17.24 -14.50 -21.74
C SER A 488 17.64 -15.44 -22.86
N VAL A 489 16.66 -16.14 -23.45
CA VAL A 489 16.83 -16.96 -24.65
C VAL A 489 16.76 -16.15 -25.96
N THR A 490 16.46 -14.85 -25.90
CA THR A 490 16.41 -13.92 -27.05
C THR A 490 17.66 -13.06 -27.21
N LYS A 491 18.61 -13.14 -26.26
CA LYS A 491 19.85 -12.34 -26.26
C LYS A 491 21.09 -13.16 -26.55
N GLY A 492 22.01 -12.55 -27.28
CA GLY A 492 23.35 -13.07 -27.50
C GLY A 492 23.38 -14.39 -28.27
N SER A 493 24.55 -15.02 -28.28
CA SER A 493 24.69 -16.41 -28.73
C SER A 493 24.04 -17.36 -27.73
N LEU A 494 23.49 -18.46 -28.24
CA LEU A 494 23.02 -19.56 -27.42
C LEU A 494 24.19 -20.11 -26.59
N ASP A 495 24.06 -20.01 -25.27
CA ASP A 495 24.99 -20.58 -24.29
C ASP A 495 24.20 -21.47 -23.33
N LEU A 496 24.38 -22.79 -23.47
CA LEU A 496 23.78 -23.77 -22.58
C LEU A 496 24.78 -24.29 -21.52
N GLY A 497 25.97 -23.69 -21.43
CA GLY A 497 27.03 -24.12 -20.51
C GLY A 497 27.38 -25.60 -20.68
N SER A 498 27.44 -26.33 -19.57
CA SER A 498 27.70 -27.78 -19.56
C SER A 498 26.61 -28.65 -20.20
N LEU A 499 25.48 -28.08 -20.62
CA LEU A 499 24.43 -28.79 -21.37
C LEU A 499 24.64 -28.72 -22.90
N GLU A 500 25.67 -28.00 -23.36
CA GLU A 500 26.05 -28.00 -24.76
C GLU A 500 26.58 -29.37 -25.21
N ASP A 501 26.19 -29.78 -26.42
CA ASP A 501 26.85 -30.91 -27.07
C ASP A 501 28.03 -30.35 -27.88
N GLN A 502 29.24 -30.80 -27.55
CA GLN A 502 30.47 -30.35 -28.20
C GLN A 502 30.44 -30.62 -29.72
N ALA A 503 29.76 -31.68 -30.16
CA ALA A 503 29.57 -31.96 -31.58
C ALA A 503 28.60 -30.97 -32.26
N GLU A 504 27.53 -30.55 -31.58
CA GLU A 504 26.60 -29.52 -32.10
C GLU A 504 27.33 -28.17 -32.25
N LYS A 505 28.21 -27.82 -31.30
CA LYS A 505 29.01 -26.59 -31.35
C LYS A 505 30.01 -26.58 -32.50
N GLU A 506 30.77 -27.66 -32.66
CA GLU A 506 31.69 -27.81 -33.80
C GLU A 506 30.96 -27.81 -35.15
N GLN A 507 29.74 -28.36 -35.22
CA GLN A 507 28.91 -28.30 -36.42
C GLN A 507 28.52 -26.87 -36.79
N VAL A 508 28.21 -26.02 -35.82
CA VAL A 508 27.90 -24.60 -36.10
C VAL A 508 29.11 -23.81 -36.55
N GLU A 509 30.28 -24.03 -35.96
CA GLU A 509 31.51 -23.38 -36.42
C GLU A 509 31.87 -23.79 -37.86
N LYS A 510 31.72 -25.08 -38.18
CA LYS A 510 31.87 -25.59 -39.55
C LYS A 510 30.83 -25.00 -40.49
N ALA A 511 29.55 -25.00 -40.11
CA ALA A 511 28.47 -24.44 -40.93
C ALA A 511 28.63 -22.93 -41.17
N ASN A 512 29.08 -22.15 -40.19
CA ASN A 512 29.39 -20.73 -40.36
C ASN A 512 30.50 -20.51 -41.38
N THR A 513 31.50 -21.39 -41.40
CA THR A 513 32.61 -21.32 -42.36
C THR A 513 32.16 -21.75 -43.76
N GLU A 514 31.43 -22.86 -43.87
CA GLU A 514 30.95 -23.41 -45.15
C GLU A 514 29.88 -22.53 -45.80
N LYS A 515 28.95 -21.98 -45.02
CA LYS A 515 27.84 -21.12 -45.48
C LYS A 515 28.20 -19.64 -45.56
N LYS A 516 29.46 -19.26 -45.35
CA LYS A 516 29.90 -17.86 -45.37
C LYS A 516 29.43 -17.07 -46.60
N PRO A 517 29.48 -17.61 -47.85
CA PRO A 517 28.97 -16.89 -49.02
C PRO A 517 27.48 -16.58 -48.95
N LEU A 518 26.67 -17.50 -48.40
CA LEU A 518 25.24 -17.30 -48.20
C LEU A 518 24.97 -16.21 -47.15
N LEU A 519 25.67 -16.27 -46.02
CA LEU A 519 25.54 -15.28 -44.93
C LEU A 519 25.85 -13.87 -45.42
N GLU A 520 26.93 -13.69 -46.17
CA GLU A 520 27.32 -12.40 -46.76
C GLU A 520 26.29 -11.91 -47.79
N ARG A 521 25.71 -12.82 -48.59
CA ARG A 521 24.66 -12.48 -49.57
C ARG A 521 23.38 -12.02 -48.88
N ILE A 522 22.96 -12.68 -47.80
CA ILE A 522 21.81 -12.25 -46.98
C ILE A 522 22.10 -10.90 -46.32
N GLN A 523 23.27 -10.74 -45.69
CA GLN A 523 23.69 -9.48 -45.05
C GLN A 523 23.63 -8.31 -46.03
N LYS A 524 24.07 -8.52 -47.28
CA LYS A 524 24.03 -7.50 -48.32
C LYS A 524 22.60 -7.06 -48.68
N VAL A 525 21.66 -7.99 -48.74
CA VAL A 525 20.24 -7.68 -49.00
C VAL A 525 19.60 -6.95 -47.83
N LEU A 526 19.82 -7.43 -46.61
CA LEU A 526 19.20 -6.86 -45.40
C LEU A 526 19.83 -5.53 -45.01
N GLY A 527 21.10 -5.29 -45.36
CA GLY A 527 21.78 -4.01 -45.21
C GLY A 527 21.72 -3.50 -43.77
N ASN A 528 21.11 -2.33 -43.56
CA ASN A 528 20.97 -1.68 -42.26
C ASN A 528 19.80 -2.20 -41.41
N LYS A 529 19.07 -3.24 -41.86
CA LYS A 529 18.02 -3.88 -41.06
C LYS A 529 18.58 -4.84 -40.01
N VAL A 530 19.80 -5.33 -40.19
CA VAL A 530 20.46 -6.28 -39.26
C VAL A 530 21.91 -5.88 -39.00
N LYS A 531 22.39 -6.18 -37.80
CA LYS A 531 23.79 -5.98 -37.38
C LYS A 531 24.69 -7.05 -37.99
N GLU A 532 24.22 -8.30 -37.98
CA GLU A 532 24.96 -9.49 -38.40
C GLU A 532 24.00 -10.59 -38.85
N VAL A 533 24.46 -11.45 -39.78
CA VAL A 533 23.81 -12.72 -40.16
C VAL A 533 24.76 -13.87 -39.81
N ARG A 534 24.28 -14.83 -39.02
CA ARG A 534 25.07 -16.01 -38.62
C ARG A 534 24.24 -17.29 -38.60
N THR A 535 24.89 -18.45 -38.61
CA THR A 535 24.19 -19.72 -38.39
C THR A 535 24.03 -20.01 -36.89
N THR A 536 23.04 -20.83 -36.56
CA THR A 536 22.75 -21.24 -35.18
C THR A 536 22.31 -22.70 -35.11
N TYR A 537 22.52 -23.31 -33.94
CA TYR A 537 21.92 -24.60 -33.56
C TYR A 537 20.73 -24.44 -32.60
N ARG A 538 20.35 -23.19 -32.27
CA ARG A 538 19.16 -22.86 -31.47
C ARG A 538 17.87 -23.32 -32.15
N LEU A 539 17.89 -23.35 -33.48
CA LEU A 539 16.75 -23.65 -34.33
C LEU A 539 16.82 -25.11 -34.80
N THR A 540 15.67 -25.75 -34.79
CA THR A 540 15.45 -27.14 -35.23
C THR A 540 14.52 -27.18 -36.44
N THR A 541 13.34 -26.57 -36.33
CA THR A 541 12.27 -26.54 -37.33
C THR A 541 12.10 -25.18 -37.97
N SER A 542 12.46 -24.09 -37.29
CA SER A 542 12.36 -22.76 -37.87
C SER A 542 13.55 -22.44 -38.79
N PRO A 543 13.34 -21.66 -39.88
CA PRO A 543 14.39 -21.30 -40.81
C PRO A 543 15.32 -20.20 -40.27
N ALA A 544 14.77 -19.24 -39.50
CA ALA A 544 15.51 -18.13 -38.93
C ALA A 544 14.82 -17.56 -37.68
N CYS A 545 15.58 -16.81 -36.89
CA CYS A 545 15.09 -15.96 -35.81
C CYS A 545 15.99 -14.71 -35.67
N LEU A 546 15.52 -13.69 -34.97
CA LEU A 546 16.25 -12.49 -34.62
C LEU A 546 16.65 -12.53 -33.14
N VAL A 547 17.85 -12.07 -32.84
CA VAL A 547 18.34 -12.00 -31.46
C VAL A 547 18.92 -10.63 -31.20
N ALA A 548 18.71 -10.15 -29.98
CA ALA A 548 19.38 -8.95 -29.52
C ALA A 548 20.86 -9.27 -29.25
N ASP A 549 21.71 -8.24 -29.39
CA ASP A 549 23.11 -8.32 -28.96
C ASP A 549 23.21 -8.62 -27.45
N GLU A 550 24.32 -9.17 -26.97
CA GLU A 550 24.47 -9.54 -25.55
C GLU A 550 24.22 -8.36 -24.60
N ASN A 551 24.73 -7.18 -24.98
CA ASN A 551 24.54 -5.92 -24.25
C ASN A 551 23.37 -5.08 -24.82
N GLY A 552 22.62 -5.64 -25.77
CA GLY A 552 21.52 -4.99 -26.46
C GLY A 552 20.21 -4.99 -25.66
N MET A 553 19.31 -4.11 -26.06
CA MET A 553 17.92 -4.13 -25.59
C MET A 553 17.17 -5.24 -26.30
N ASP A 554 16.33 -5.99 -25.58
CA ASP A 554 15.44 -6.95 -26.21
C ASP A 554 14.38 -6.23 -27.06
N ALA A 555 13.91 -6.90 -28.11
CA ALA A 555 12.90 -6.35 -29.01
C ALA A 555 11.61 -5.96 -28.27
N SER A 556 11.23 -6.72 -27.24
CA SER A 556 10.04 -6.45 -26.42
C SER A 556 10.22 -5.18 -25.55
N LEU A 557 11.37 -5.01 -24.90
CA LEU A 557 11.71 -3.79 -24.18
C LEU A 557 11.78 -2.56 -25.10
N GLU A 558 12.38 -2.69 -26.28
CA GLU A 558 12.45 -1.60 -27.28
C GLU A 558 11.05 -1.12 -27.67
N ARG A 559 10.12 -2.06 -27.93
CA ARG A 559 8.72 -1.73 -28.26
C ARG A 559 8.02 -1.01 -27.12
N LEU A 560 8.20 -1.45 -25.88
CA LEU A 560 7.53 -0.82 -24.75
C LEU A 560 8.01 0.61 -24.55
N LEU A 561 9.31 0.86 -24.65
CA LEU A 561 9.87 2.20 -24.56
C LEU A 561 9.40 3.11 -25.72
N LYS A 562 9.28 2.58 -26.95
CA LYS A 562 8.67 3.30 -28.08
C LYS A 562 7.21 3.65 -27.81
N ALA A 563 6.43 2.72 -27.25
CA ALA A 563 5.03 2.94 -26.86
C ALA A 563 4.89 3.98 -25.73
N ALA A 564 5.90 4.08 -24.86
CA ALA A 564 6.02 5.11 -23.83
C ALA A 564 6.49 6.47 -24.37
N GLY A 565 6.68 6.62 -25.68
CA GLY A 565 7.09 7.87 -26.34
C GLY A 565 8.58 8.19 -26.25
N GLN A 566 9.42 7.23 -25.84
CA GLN A 566 10.88 7.41 -25.81
C GLN A 566 11.46 7.24 -27.22
N SER A 567 12.33 8.16 -27.64
CA SER A 567 13.10 8.03 -28.87
C SER A 567 14.31 7.12 -28.64
N ILE A 568 14.22 5.88 -29.11
CA ILE A 568 15.32 4.91 -29.03
C ILE A 568 16.02 4.87 -30.38
N ASN A 569 17.35 4.92 -30.39
CA ASN A 569 18.12 4.60 -31.59
C ASN A 569 17.89 3.12 -31.91
N ASN A 570 17.34 2.81 -33.09
CA ASN A 570 17.10 1.42 -33.51
C ASN A 570 18.37 0.58 -33.28
N SER A 571 18.33 -0.35 -32.33
CA SER A 571 19.35 -1.39 -32.23
C SER A 571 19.08 -2.39 -33.33
N GLN A 572 20.04 -2.56 -34.24
CA GLN A 572 19.92 -3.55 -35.30
C GLN A 572 20.01 -4.96 -34.71
N PRO A 573 19.04 -5.86 -34.95
CA PRO A 573 19.09 -7.24 -34.46
C PRO A 573 20.13 -8.05 -35.25
N ILE A 574 20.51 -9.20 -34.68
CA ILE A 574 21.29 -10.24 -35.38
C ILE A 574 20.29 -11.27 -35.91
N ILE A 575 20.38 -11.64 -37.18
CA ILE A 575 19.59 -12.74 -37.73
C ILE A 575 20.38 -14.05 -37.64
N GLU A 576 19.80 -15.02 -36.95
CA GLU A 576 20.31 -16.37 -36.87
C GLU A 576 19.55 -17.28 -37.84
N ILE A 577 20.26 -18.04 -38.68
CA ILE A 577 19.67 -18.97 -39.64
C ILE A 577 19.96 -20.42 -39.27
N ASN A 578 19.01 -21.31 -39.56
CA ASN A 578 19.18 -22.75 -39.42
C ASN A 578 19.82 -23.32 -40.70
N PRO A 579 21.11 -23.72 -40.69
CA PRO A 579 21.81 -24.14 -41.90
C PRO A 579 21.27 -25.44 -42.51
N SER A 580 20.49 -26.21 -41.73
CA SER A 580 19.91 -27.49 -42.17
C SER A 580 18.47 -27.35 -42.69
N HIS A 581 17.85 -26.18 -42.53
CA HIS A 581 16.45 -26.00 -42.88
C HIS A 581 16.25 -26.02 -44.42
N PRO A 582 15.22 -26.72 -44.95
CA PRO A 582 14.99 -26.83 -46.39
C PRO A 582 14.88 -25.49 -47.12
N LEU A 583 14.26 -24.48 -46.50
CA LEU A 583 14.21 -23.13 -47.07
C LEU A 583 15.62 -22.51 -47.19
N ILE A 584 16.49 -22.68 -46.21
CA ILE A 584 17.84 -22.10 -46.26
C ILE A 584 18.68 -22.81 -47.34
N LEU A 585 18.55 -24.13 -47.44
CA LEU A 585 19.20 -24.93 -48.49
C LEU A 585 18.68 -24.56 -49.90
N ALA A 586 17.37 -24.34 -50.06
CA ALA A 586 16.80 -23.90 -51.32
C ALA A 586 17.26 -22.48 -51.70
N MET A 587 17.32 -21.57 -50.72
CA MET A 587 17.78 -20.20 -50.91
C MET A 587 19.25 -20.13 -51.34
N GLU A 588 20.09 -21.04 -50.84
CA GLU A 588 21.49 -21.15 -51.23
C GLU A 588 21.67 -21.49 -52.72
N GLN A 589 20.75 -22.27 -53.30
CA GLN A 589 20.80 -22.67 -54.70
C GLN A 589 20.19 -21.61 -55.65
N GLU A 590 19.50 -20.60 -55.12
CA GLU A 590 18.80 -19.59 -55.93
C GLU A 590 19.79 -18.65 -56.64
N GLN A 591 19.72 -18.64 -57.97
CA GLN A 591 20.63 -17.87 -58.83
C GLN A 591 20.02 -16.51 -59.25
N ASP A 592 18.69 -16.38 -59.23
CA ASP A 592 18.05 -15.10 -59.53
C ASP A 592 18.19 -14.15 -58.34
N GLU A 593 18.94 -13.06 -58.52
CA GLU A 593 19.21 -12.09 -57.45
C GLU A 593 17.96 -11.37 -56.94
N ASN A 594 16.96 -11.13 -57.79
CA ASN A 594 15.71 -10.50 -57.35
C ASN A 594 14.90 -11.46 -56.49
N ARG A 595 14.80 -12.72 -56.92
CA ARG A 595 14.11 -13.76 -56.17
C ARG A 595 14.84 -14.07 -54.86
N PHE A 596 16.17 -14.13 -54.87
CA PHE A 596 16.96 -14.28 -53.65
C PHE A 596 16.71 -13.11 -52.68
N SER A 597 16.68 -11.87 -53.20
CA SER A 597 16.37 -10.69 -52.39
C SER A 597 14.98 -10.78 -51.76
N ASP A 598 13.96 -11.20 -52.51
CA ASP A 598 12.62 -11.41 -51.98
C ASP A 598 12.59 -12.50 -50.89
N TRP A 599 13.30 -13.62 -51.10
CA TRP A 599 13.43 -14.69 -50.09
C TRP A 599 14.06 -14.19 -48.80
N ALA A 600 15.19 -13.46 -48.89
CA ALA A 600 15.87 -12.94 -47.71
C ALA A 600 15.01 -11.92 -46.93
N LEU A 601 14.27 -11.07 -47.64
CA LEU A 601 13.35 -10.09 -47.03
C LEU A 601 12.14 -10.78 -46.40
N ILE A 602 11.54 -11.76 -47.07
CA ILE A 602 10.45 -12.57 -46.50
C ILE A 602 10.93 -13.34 -45.27
N LEU A 603 12.13 -13.92 -45.30
CA LEU A 603 12.72 -14.63 -44.17
C LEU A 603 12.90 -13.70 -42.96
N PHE A 604 13.42 -12.49 -43.19
CA PHE A 604 13.56 -11.48 -42.14
C PHE A 604 12.19 -11.05 -41.59
N ASP A 605 11.22 -10.73 -42.45
CA ASP A 605 9.89 -10.30 -42.05
C ASP A 605 9.16 -11.42 -41.26
N GLN A 606 9.34 -12.69 -41.65
CA GLN A 606 8.81 -13.85 -40.91
C GLN A 606 9.45 -14.01 -39.53
N ALA A 607 10.78 -13.86 -39.43
CA ALA A 607 11.48 -13.92 -38.16
C ALA A 607 11.00 -12.80 -37.22
N LEU A 608 10.88 -11.57 -37.73
CA LEU A 608 10.37 -10.42 -37.00
C LEU A 608 8.95 -10.64 -36.47
N LEU A 609 8.05 -11.14 -37.32
CA LEU A 609 6.67 -11.47 -36.92
C LEU A 609 6.60 -12.58 -35.87
N SER A 610 7.46 -13.60 -35.97
CA SER A 610 7.47 -14.74 -35.04
C SER A 610 7.83 -14.33 -33.61
N GLU A 611 8.50 -13.20 -33.44
CA GLU A 611 8.88 -12.62 -32.14
C GLU A 611 7.91 -11.53 -31.66
N GLY A 612 6.76 -11.42 -32.32
CA GLY A 612 5.76 -10.38 -32.03
C GLY A 612 6.19 -8.98 -32.47
N GLY A 613 7.14 -8.88 -33.39
CA GLY A 613 7.52 -7.61 -34.00
C GLY A 613 6.44 -7.07 -34.94
N GLN A 614 6.47 -5.76 -35.18
CA GLN A 614 5.60 -5.10 -36.16
C GLN A 614 6.38 -4.81 -37.44
N LEU A 615 5.78 -5.13 -38.59
CA LEU A 615 6.36 -4.80 -39.88
C LEU A 615 6.27 -3.30 -40.14
N GLU A 616 7.36 -2.70 -40.63
CA GLU A 616 7.36 -1.30 -41.10
C GLU A 616 6.40 -1.10 -42.28
N ASP A 617 6.32 -2.09 -43.18
CA ASP A 617 5.43 -2.09 -44.34
C ASP A 617 4.82 -3.49 -44.54
N PRO A 618 3.67 -3.76 -43.91
CA PRO A 618 2.95 -5.02 -44.08
C PRO A 618 2.51 -5.30 -45.53
N ALA A 619 2.25 -4.25 -46.32
CA ALA A 619 1.78 -4.39 -47.70
C ALA A 619 2.89 -4.92 -48.60
N SER A 620 4.12 -4.40 -48.44
CA SER A 620 5.29 -4.90 -49.17
C SER A 620 5.60 -6.37 -48.84
N PHE A 621 5.51 -6.76 -47.56
CA PHE A 621 5.67 -8.16 -47.16
C PHE A 621 4.66 -9.09 -47.87
N ILE A 622 3.37 -8.74 -47.82
CA ILE A 622 2.30 -9.52 -48.47
C ILE A 622 2.50 -9.58 -49.97
N SER A 623 2.88 -8.47 -50.61
CA SER A 623 3.14 -8.41 -52.05
C SER A 623 4.27 -9.35 -52.46
N ARG A 624 5.41 -9.32 -51.75
CA ARG A 624 6.55 -10.21 -51.98
C ARG A 624 6.16 -11.68 -51.80
N LEU A 625 5.45 -12.00 -50.71
CA LEU A 625 4.99 -13.35 -50.42
C LEU A 625 4.06 -13.87 -51.53
N ASN A 626 3.07 -13.08 -51.94
CA ASN A 626 2.15 -13.45 -53.01
C ASN A 626 2.87 -13.66 -54.35
N GLN A 627 3.80 -12.78 -54.70
CA GLN A 627 4.60 -12.91 -55.92
C GLN A 627 5.42 -14.21 -55.92
N MET A 628 6.02 -14.55 -54.77
CA MET A 628 6.76 -15.80 -54.59
C MET A 628 5.87 -17.04 -54.72
N LEU A 629 4.68 -17.03 -54.10
CA LEU A 629 3.70 -18.11 -54.22
C LEU A 629 3.21 -18.30 -55.66
N ILE A 630 2.96 -17.21 -56.40
CA ILE A 630 2.57 -17.27 -57.81
C ILE A 630 3.67 -17.90 -58.65
N GLN A 631 4.93 -17.51 -58.45
CA GLN A 631 6.07 -18.07 -59.20
C GLN A 631 6.26 -19.56 -58.91
N LEU A 632 6.13 -19.98 -57.65
CA LEU A 632 6.18 -21.39 -57.26
C LEU A 632 5.02 -22.20 -57.86
N SER A 633 3.81 -21.63 -57.91
CA SER A 633 2.64 -22.30 -58.50
C SER A 633 2.72 -22.52 -60.00
N LYS A 634 3.56 -21.74 -60.71
CA LYS A 634 3.80 -21.88 -62.15
C LYS A 634 4.97 -22.81 -62.48
N SER A 635 5.76 -23.18 -61.45
CA SER A 635 6.97 -24.00 -61.56
C SER A 635 6.74 -25.45 -61.10
N ALA A 636 5.54 -25.75 -60.61
CA ALA A 636 5.02 -27.09 -60.32
C ALA A 636 4.09 -27.53 -61.46
#